data_AF-A0A0K0DLA5-F1
#
_entry.id   AF-A0A0K0DLA5-F1
#
_cell.length_a   1.000
_cell.length_b   1.000
_cell.length_c   1.000
_cell.angle_alpha   90.00
_cell.angle_beta   90.00
_cell.angle_gamma   90.00
#
_symmetry.space_group_name_H-M   'P 1'
#
loop_
_entity.id
_entity.type
_entity.pdbx_description
1 polymer ?
#
loop_
_entity_poly.entity_id
_entity_poly.type
_entity_poly.pdbx_seq_one_letter_code
_entity_poly.pdbx_strand_id
1 'polypeptide(L)'
;MRVLLLAYFVALASSEKSFEEKLKEGNQLLKNEPNAGDTMEFLAKLHTMEDEIKDEYTASTKPNADVLKAMKNYADIKKAHIRPMGDTIEEVNKKSRVDTALFQGDIILTKQQAEEIMEDINHKEGNRRKRQAYVDEKYPGTIWSNGVTFTFWNASAAARKVFKKAVSLWAWETCINFGESFADMDNKRGPSTRIIGSDEDEDVETLVENKYLYQPRVSSSN
;
A
#
# COMPACT_ATOMS: atom_id res chain seq x y z
N MET A 1 -2.84 -23.38 -43.04
CA MET A 1 -3.46 -22.20 -42.40
C MET A 1 -4.17 -22.50 -41.07
N ARG A 2 -4.98 -23.56 -40.93
CA ARG A 2 -5.66 -23.88 -39.66
C ARG A 2 -4.71 -24.23 -38.50
N VAL A 3 -3.61 -24.93 -38.77
CA VAL A 3 -2.60 -25.30 -37.76
C VAL A 3 -1.79 -24.08 -37.27
N LEU A 4 -1.51 -23.13 -38.16
CA LEU A 4 -0.83 -21.87 -37.81
C LEU A 4 -1.74 -20.92 -37.04
N LEU A 5 -3.04 -20.89 -37.35
CA LEU A 5 -4.04 -20.15 -36.56
C LEU A 5 -4.23 -20.76 -35.17
N LEU A 6 -4.20 -22.09 -35.03
CA LEU A 6 -4.24 -22.75 -33.72
C LEU A 6 -2.97 -22.47 -32.90
N ALA A 7 -1.79 -22.49 -33.52
CA ALA A 7 -0.55 -22.09 -32.84
C ALA A 7 -0.56 -20.61 -32.42
N TYR A 8 -1.16 -19.73 -33.22
CA TYR A 8 -1.34 -18.30 -32.91
C TYR A 8 -2.39 -18.09 -31.80
N PHE A 9 -3.46 -18.87 -31.75
CA PHE A 9 -4.44 -18.85 -30.66
C PHE A 9 -3.89 -19.45 -29.35
N VAL A 10 -3.06 -20.48 -29.42
CA VAL A 10 -2.34 -21.03 -28.25
C VAL A 10 -1.27 -20.06 -27.76
N ALA A 11 -0.61 -19.32 -28.66
CA ALA A 11 0.34 -18.26 -28.30
C ALA A 11 -0.35 -16.97 -27.78
N LEU A 12 -1.55 -16.64 -28.25
CA LEU A 12 -2.38 -15.56 -27.69
C LEU A 12 -3.04 -15.96 -26.35
N ALA A 13 -3.22 -17.25 -26.11
CA ALA A 13 -3.46 -17.82 -24.79
C ALA A 13 -2.15 -17.99 -24.00
N SER A 14 -1.16 -17.13 -24.24
CA SER A 14 -0.03 -16.93 -23.31
C SER A 14 -0.64 -16.56 -21.97
N SER A 15 -0.71 -17.58 -21.11
CA SER A 15 -1.49 -17.62 -19.89
C SER A 15 -1.19 -16.41 -19.05
N GLU A 16 -2.24 -15.69 -18.66
CA GLU A 16 -2.11 -14.83 -17.51
C GLU A 16 -1.47 -15.65 -16.39
N LYS A 17 -0.32 -15.20 -15.87
CA LYS A 17 0.43 -15.91 -14.82
C LYS A 17 -0.52 -16.28 -13.69
N SER A 18 -0.37 -17.49 -13.16
CA SER A 18 -1.18 -17.92 -12.02
C SER A 18 -0.93 -17.01 -10.82
N PHE A 19 -1.86 -17.00 -9.85
CA PHE A 19 -1.67 -16.25 -8.62
C PHE A 19 -0.35 -16.66 -7.93
N GLU A 20 -0.07 -17.96 -7.85
CA GLU A 20 1.14 -18.49 -7.21
C GLU A 20 2.42 -18.04 -7.93
N GLU A 21 2.39 -17.96 -9.26
CA GLU A 21 3.52 -17.45 -10.04
C GLU A 21 3.75 -15.97 -9.77
N LYS A 22 2.68 -15.15 -9.79
CA LYS A 22 2.76 -13.71 -9.50
C LYS A 22 3.22 -13.45 -8.06
N LEU A 23 2.69 -14.19 -7.09
CA LEU A 23 3.06 -14.12 -5.68
C LEU A 23 4.56 -14.44 -5.46
N LYS A 24 5.04 -15.52 -6.09
CA LYS A 24 6.47 -15.91 -6.03
C LYS A 24 7.37 -14.87 -6.69
N GLU A 25 7.00 -14.36 -7.86
CA GLU A 25 7.76 -13.32 -8.56
C GLU A 25 7.88 -12.06 -7.71
N GLY A 26 6.76 -11.56 -7.17
CA GLY A 26 6.74 -10.38 -6.31
C GLY A 26 7.55 -10.58 -5.03
N ASN A 27 7.41 -11.72 -4.36
CA ASN A 27 8.17 -12.02 -3.14
C ASN A 27 9.68 -12.10 -3.41
N GLN A 28 10.09 -12.65 -4.56
CA GLN A 28 11.50 -12.70 -4.95
C GLN A 28 12.09 -11.30 -5.18
N LEU A 29 11.29 -10.34 -5.67
CA LEU A 29 11.69 -8.93 -5.77
C LEU A 29 11.83 -8.28 -4.39
N LEU A 30 11.02 -8.71 -3.41
CA LEU A 30 11.01 -8.23 -2.02
C LEU A 30 11.90 -9.06 -1.07
N LYS A 31 12.75 -9.97 -1.58
CA LYS A 31 13.53 -10.92 -0.75
C LYS A 31 14.45 -10.29 0.30
N ASN A 32 14.79 -9.02 0.13
CA ASN A 32 15.66 -8.27 1.06
C ASN A 32 14.84 -7.46 2.08
N GLU A 33 13.52 -7.40 1.93
CA GLU A 33 12.63 -6.68 2.84
C GLU A 33 12.26 -7.56 4.04
N PRO A 34 12.26 -7.00 5.26
CA PRO A 34 11.90 -7.74 6.45
C PRO A 34 10.43 -8.20 6.38
N ASN A 35 10.16 -9.43 6.83
CA ASN A 35 8.82 -10.04 6.89
C ASN A 35 8.12 -10.25 5.52
N ALA A 36 8.81 -10.08 4.39
CA ALA A 36 8.24 -10.37 3.08
C ALA A 36 7.77 -11.84 2.96
N GLY A 37 8.54 -12.77 3.56
CA GLY A 37 8.17 -14.19 3.62
C GLY A 37 6.89 -14.46 4.41
N ASP A 38 6.76 -13.85 5.60
CA ASP A 38 5.55 -13.98 6.43
C ASP A 38 4.31 -13.44 5.71
N THR A 39 4.47 -12.30 5.02
CA THR A 39 3.39 -11.71 4.20
C THR A 39 3.00 -12.65 3.06
N MET A 40 3.97 -13.27 2.38
CA MET A 40 3.70 -14.22 1.32
C MET A 40 2.93 -15.45 1.82
N GLU A 41 3.32 -16.02 2.96
CA GLU A 41 2.63 -17.16 3.56
C GLU A 41 1.18 -16.81 3.90
N PHE A 42 0.97 -15.64 4.49
CA PHE A 42 -0.37 -15.12 4.77
C PHE A 42 -1.22 -14.96 3.51
N LEU A 43 -0.68 -14.35 2.45
CA LEU A 43 -1.41 -14.14 1.19
C LEU A 43 -1.75 -15.45 0.49
N ALA A 44 -0.85 -16.45 0.53
CA ALA A 44 -1.13 -17.79 0.03
C ALA A 44 -2.28 -18.44 0.80
N LYS A 45 -2.27 -18.34 2.14
CA LYS A 45 -3.36 -18.85 2.98
C LYS A 45 -4.68 -18.14 2.70
N LEU A 46 -4.67 -16.82 2.56
CA LEU A 46 -5.86 -16.02 2.25
C LEU A 46 -6.47 -16.42 0.89
N HIS A 47 -5.61 -16.72 -0.11
CA HIS A 47 -6.08 -17.19 -1.41
C HIS A 47 -6.81 -18.54 -1.32
N THR A 48 -6.39 -19.46 -0.43
CA THR A 48 -7.12 -20.73 -0.23
C THR A 48 -8.54 -20.55 0.32
N MET A 49 -8.84 -19.39 0.92
CA MET A 49 -10.15 -19.05 1.48
C MET A 49 -11.00 -18.20 0.52
N GLU A 50 -10.53 -17.93 -0.70
CA GLU A 50 -11.17 -17.00 -1.62
C GLU A 50 -12.62 -17.37 -1.93
N ASP A 51 -12.91 -18.67 -2.11
CA ASP A 51 -14.25 -19.14 -2.42
C ASP A 51 -15.20 -18.97 -1.22
N GLU A 52 -14.75 -19.28 -0.01
CA GLU A 52 -15.54 -19.08 1.21
C GLU A 52 -15.89 -17.60 1.43
N ILE A 53 -14.93 -16.69 1.18
CA ILE A 53 -15.11 -15.25 1.30
C ILE A 53 -16.10 -14.74 0.25
N LYS A 54 -16.02 -15.22 -1.00
CA LYS A 54 -16.96 -14.85 -2.08
C LYS A 54 -18.38 -15.30 -1.76
N ASP A 55 -18.54 -16.52 -1.26
CA ASP A 55 -19.85 -17.06 -0.91
C ASP A 55 -20.51 -16.27 0.22
N GLU A 56 -19.75 -15.91 1.27
CA GLU A 56 -20.25 -15.08 2.37
C GLU A 56 -20.63 -13.66 1.91
N TYR A 57 -19.79 -13.04 1.07
CA TYR A 57 -20.07 -11.71 0.53
C TYR A 57 -21.33 -11.67 -0.35
N THR A 58 -21.50 -12.66 -1.23
CA THR A 58 -22.65 -12.75 -2.13
C THR A 58 -23.96 -13.08 -1.39
N ALA A 59 -23.89 -13.82 -0.28
CA ALA A 59 -25.02 -14.07 0.60
C ALA A 59 -25.45 -12.82 1.38
N SER A 60 -24.50 -11.95 1.77
CA SER A 60 -24.73 -10.78 2.63
C SER A 60 -25.26 -9.55 1.88
N THR A 61 -24.86 -9.34 0.62
CA THR A 61 -25.18 -8.08 -0.09
C THR A 61 -25.40 -8.29 -1.59
N LYS A 62 -26.63 -8.08 -2.08
CA LYS A 62 -26.88 -7.85 -3.51
C LYS A 62 -26.78 -6.35 -3.80
N PRO A 63 -25.81 -5.88 -4.60
CA PRO A 63 -25.73 -4.47 -4.96
C PRO A 63 -26.99 -4.07 -5.74
N ASN A 64 -27.63 -2.99 -5.31
CA ASN A 64 -28.77 -2.43 -6.04
C ASN A 64 -28.31 -1.73 -7.33
N ALA A 65 -29.28 -1.36 -8.18
CA ALA A 65 -28.99 -0.75 -9.48
C ALA A 65 -28.18 0.56 -9.37
N ASP A 66 -28.37 1.32 -8.29
CA ASP A 66 -27.68 2.59 -8.07
C ASP A 66 -26.21 2.40 -7.73
N VAL A 67 -25.88 1.40 -6.90
CA VAL A 67 -24.49 1.02 -6.60
C VAL A 67 -23.78 0.56 -7.87
N LEU A 68 -24.42 -0.29 -8.68
CA LEU A 68 -23.86 -0.73 -9.96
C LEU A 68 -23.61 0.43 -10.92
N LYS A 69 -24.53 1.41 -10.97
CA LYS A 69 -24.37 2.63 -11.78
C LYS A 69 -23.22 3.49 -11.26
N ALA A 70 -23.09 3.66 -9.95
CA ALA A 70 -22.00 4.41 -9.34
C ALA A 70 -20.63 3.76 -9.62
N MET A 71 -20.55 2.42 -9.53
CA MET A 71 -19.33 1.67 -9.85
C MET A 71 -18.91 1.85 -11.32
N LYS A 72 -19.86 1.79 -12.25
CA LYS A 72 -19.58 2.04 -13.68
C LYS A 72 -19.10 3.46 -13.91
N ASN A 73 -19.82 4.44 -13.38
CA ASN A 73 -19.42 5.85 -13.51
C ASN A 73 -18.01 6.09 -12.97
N TYR A 74 -17.65 5.47 -11.84
CA TYR A 74 -16.31 5.57 -11.27
C TYR A 74 -15.24 4.92 -12.17
N ALA A 75 -15.53 3.74 -12.74
CA ALA A 75 -14.63 3.06 -13.68
C ALA A 75 -14.43 3.84 -14.99
N ASP A 76 -15.45 4.59 -15.43
CA ASP A 76 -15.43 5.39 -16.65
C ASP A 76 -14.68 6.73 -16.49
N ILE A 77 -14.29 7.13 -15.27
CA ILE A 77 -13.48 8.32 -15.05
C ILE A 77 -12.11 8.09 -15.70
N LYS A 78 -11.89 8.74 -16.84
CA LYS A 78 -10.58 8.80 -17.49
C LYS A 78 -9.60 9.50 -16.57
N LYS A 79 -8.72 8.72 -15.94
CA LYS A 79 -7.54 9.25 -15.29
C LYS A 79 -6.56 9.68 -16.37
N ALA A 80 -6.17 10.95 -16.38
CA ALA A 80 -5.05 11.39 -17.19
C ALA A 80 -3.80 10.71 -16.63
N HIS A 81 -3.22 9.80 -17.42
CA HIS A 81 -1.99 9.12 -17.02
C HIS A 81 -0.81 10.07 -17.23
N ILE A 82 -0.21 10.53 -16.15
CA ILE A 82 0.88 11.51 -16.19
C ILE A 82 2.22 10.78 -16.24
N ARG A 83 2.40 9.77 -15.39
CA ARG A 83 3.69 9.08 -15.22
C ARG A 83 3.72 7.69 -15.84
N PRO A 84 4.80 7.29 -16.52
CA PRO A 84 4.91 5.99 -17.18
C PRO A 84 4.84 4.81 -16.20
N MET A 85 5.27 5.01 -14.94
CA MET A 85 5.20 3.99 -13.89
C MET A 85 3.90 3.97 -13.10
N GLY A 86 2.94 4.86 -13.35
CA GLY A 86 1.73 4.94 -12.53
C GLY A 86 1.58 6.25 -11.77
N ASP A 87 0.34 6.70 -11.63
CA ASP A 87 0.02 7.89 -10.84
C ASP A 87 -0.45 7.54 -9.44
N THR A 88 -0.88 6.30 -9.22
CA THR A 88 -1.25 5.78 -7.90
C THR A 88 -0.30 4.68 -7.43
N ILE A 89 -0.26 4.42 -6.12
CA ILE A 89 0.59 3.39 -5.52
C ILE A 89 0.24 2.01 -6.09
N GLU A 90 -1.05 1.74 -6.32
CA GLU A 90 -1.51 0.48 -6.89
C GLU A 90 -0.99 0.28 -8.32
N GLU A 91 -0.99 1.34 -9.14
CA GLU A 91 -0.44 1.28 -10.49
C GLU A 91 1.07 1.05 -10.49
N VAL A 92 1.79 1.75 -9.60
CA VAL A 92 3.24 1.62 -9.44
C VAL A 92 3.62 0.22 -8.98
N ASN A 93 2.95 -0.31 -7.94
CA ASN A 93 3.26 -1.62 -7.39
C ASN A 93 2.87 -2.76 -8.35
N LYS A 94 1.79 -2.59 -9.12
CA LYS A 94 1.40 -3.53 -10.17
C LYS A 94 2.38 -3.54 -11.33
N LYS A 95 2.81 -2.37 -11.82
CA LYS A 95 3.82 -2.28 -12.89
C LYS A 95 5.19 -2.78 -12.44
N SER A 96 5.51 -2.59 -11.15
CA SER A 96 6.71 -3.14 -10.50
C SER A 96 6.59 -4.63 -10.15
N ARG A 97 5.43 -5.25 -10.37
CA ARG A 97 5.13 -6.68 -10.14
C ARG A 97 5.28 -7.15 -8.69
N VAL A 98 5.10 -6.23 -7.74
CA VAL A 98 5.15 -6.53 -6.29
C VAL A 98 3.77 -6.53 -5.65
N ASP A 99 2.74 -6.03 -6.33
CA ASP A 99 1.37 -5.90 -5.83
C ASP A 99 0.79 -7.19 -5.24
N THR A 100 1.01 -8.33 -5.90
CA THR A 100 0.50 -9.63 -5.44
C THR A 100 1.22 -10.14 -4.20
N ALA A 101 2.40 -9.61 -3.88
CA ALA A 101 3.20 -9.96 -2.69
C ALA A 101 3.05 -8.96 -1.54
N LEU A 102 2.14 -7.99 -1.67
CA LEU A 102 1.87 -6.96 -0.67
C LEU A 102 0.42 -7.08 -0.20
N PHE A 103 0.20 -7.01 1.10
CA PHE A 103 -1.16 -6.93 1.64
C PHE A 103 -1.79 -5.60 1.26
N GLN A 104 -3.03 -5.65 0.76
CA GLN A 104 -3.76 -4.51 0.20
C GLN A 104 -3.01 -3.73 -0.90
N GLY A 105 -1.97 -4.33 -1.48
CA GLY A 105 -1.18 -3.76 -2.57
C GLY A 105 0.00 -2.88 -2.15
N ASP A 106 0.17 -2.54 -0.87
CA ASP A 106 1.24 -1.63 -0.40
C ASP A 106 1.83 -1.93 1.00
N ILE A 107 1.38 -3.00 1.68
CA ILE A 107 1.80 -3.31 3.06
C ILE A 107 2.57 -4.63 3.14
N ILE A 108 3.68 -4.62 3.86
CA ILE A 108 4.35 -5.84 4.35
C ILE A 108 3.96 -6.04 5.82
N LEU A 109 3.39 -7.20 6.12
CA LEU A 109 2.91 -7.58 7.45
C LEU A 109 3.99 -8.34 8.22
N THR A 110 4.06 -8.10 9.53
CA THR A 110 4.72 -9.05 10.43
C THR A 110 3.87 -10.31 10.58
N LYS A 111 4.50 -11.41 10.98
CA LYS A 111 3.77 -12.65 11.32
C LYS A 111 2.63 -12.43 12.31
N GLN A 112 2.87 -11.65 13.37
CA GLN A 112 1.84 -11.36 14.38
C GLN A 112 0.65 -10.60 13.77
N GLN A 113 0.91 -9.58 12.94
CA GLN A 113 -0.17 -8.83 12.27
C GLN A 113 -0.98 -9.73 11.33
N ALA A 114 -0.31 -10.63 10.60
CA ALA A 114 -0.98 -11.59 9.74
C ALA A 114 -1.87 -12.57 10.53
N GLU A 115 -1.39 -13.07 11.67
CA GLU A 115 -2.15 -13.96 12.57
C GLU A 115 -3.41 -13.27 13.11
N GLU A 116 -3.28 -12.03 13.59
CA GLU A 116 -4.42 -11.23 14.08
C GLU A 116 -5.47 -10.99 12.99
N ILE A 117 -5.05 -10.68 11.75
CA ILE A 117 -5.97 -10.51 10.62
C ILE A 117 -6.67 -11.84 10.30
N MET A 118 -5.96 -12.96 10.34
CA MET A 118 -6.56 -14.29 10.11
C MET A 118 -7.58 -14.64 11.19
N GLU A 119 -7.28 -14.36 12.46
CA GLU A 119 -8.22 -14.57 13.57
C GLU A 119 -9.49 -13.74 13.36
N ASP A 120 -9.33 -12.46 13.02
CA ASP A 120 -10.46 -11.55 12.73
C ASP A 120 -11.32 -12.04 11.55
N ILE A 121 -10.73 -12.64 10.52
CA ILE A 121 -11.47 -13.23 9.39
C ILE A 121 -12.24 -14.48 9.82
N ASN A 122 -11.63 -15.33 10.66
CA ASN A 122 -12.25 -16.59 11.10
C ASN A 122 -13.36 -16.39 12.13
N HIS A 123 -13.36 -15.29 12.88
CA HIS A 123 -14.41 -14.98 13.85
C HIS A 123 -15.67 -14.42 13.18
N LYS A 124 -16.64 -15.28 12.85
CA LYS A 124 -17.94 -14.91 12.25
C LYS A 124 -18.86 -14.17 13.24
N GLU A 125 -19.38 -13.03 12.75
CA GLU A 125 -20.48 -12.14 13.20
C GLU A 125 -20.78 -11.95 14.71
N GLY A 126 -20.70 -10.68 15.14
CA GLY A 126 -21.21 -10.16 16.41
C GLY A 126 -20.18 -9.37 17.23
N ASN A 127 -18.90 -9.66 17.03
CA ASN A 127 -17.79 -9.11 17.84
C ASN A 127 -16.62 -8.57 17.01
N ARG A 128 -16.83 -8.25 15.72
CA ARG A 128 -15.80 -7.59 14.90
C ARG A 128 -15.38 -6.32 15.61
N ARG A 129 -14.15 -6.30 16.14
CA ARG A 129 -13.59 -5.12 16.77
C ARG A 129 -13.56 -4.00 15.73
N LYS A 130 -14.06 -2.81 16.09
CA LYS A 130 -13.95 -1.65 15.22
C LYS A 130 -12.46 -1.44 14.93
N ARG A 131 -12.13 -1.15 13.67
CA ARG A 131 -10.78 -0.73 13.28
C ARG A 131 -10.42 0.49 14.12
N GLN A 132 -9.53 0.30 15.07
CA GLN A 132 -8.86 1.35 15.81
C GLN A 132 -7.40 1.40 15.31
N ALA A 133 -6.67 2.44 15.71
CA ALA A 133 -5.21 2.36 15.63
C ALA A 133 -4.75 1.04 16.30
N TYR A 134 -3.74 0.38 15.74
CA TYR A 134 -3.19 -0.84 16.33
C TYR A 134 -2.76 -0.56 17.77
N VAL A 135 -3.39 -1.25 18.71
CA VAL A 135 -3.13 -1.17 20.15
C VAL A 135 -2.99 -2.61 20.62
N ASP A 136 -1.75 -3.04 20.87
CA ASP A 136 -1.46 -4.36 21.42
C ASP A 136 -1.35 -4.34 22.94
N GLU A 137 -1.17 -5.51 23.56
CA GLU A 137 -0.98 -5.63 25.01
C GLU A 137 0.28 -4.89 25.50
N LYS A 138 1.23 -4.65 24.60
CA LYS A 138 2.46 -3.92 24.87
C LYS A 138 2.29 -2.42 24.74
N TYR A 139 1.11 -1.93 24.37
CA TYR A 139 0.80 -0.51 24.31
C TYR A 139 1.03 0.17 25.68
N PRO A 140 1.64 1.37 25.73
CA PRO A 140 2.09 2.20 24.61
C PRO A 140 3.50 1.87 24.10
N GLY A 141 4.15 0.81 24.55
CA GLY A 141 5.53 0.46 24.18
C GLY A 141 5.77 0.18 22.69
N THR A 142 4.69 0.02 21.90
CA THR A 142 4.72 -0.17 20.45
C THR A 142 4.45 1.09 19.63
N ILE A 143 4.25 2.24 20.28
CA ILE A 143 4.14 3.53 19.61
C ILE A 143 5.49 4.26 19.54
N TRP A 144 5.58 5.22 18.63
CA TRP A 144 6.69 6.17 18.51
C TRP A 144 6.70 7.19 19.66
N SER A 145 7.06 6.74 20.86
CA SER A 145 6.96 7.54 22.10
C SER A 145 7.76 8.84 22.08
N ASN A 146 8.87 8.88 21.36
CA ASN A 146 9.72 10.07 21.19
C ASN A 146 9.68 10.62 19.76
N GLY A 147 8.61 10.30 19.01
CA GLY A 147 8.53 10.59 17.59
C GLY A 147 9.24 9.56 16.72
N VAL A 148 9.31 9.85 15.42
CA VAL A 148 9.82 8.95 14.39
C VAL A 148 11.22 9.38 13.97
N THR A 149 12.19 8.47 14.12
CA THR A 149 13.53 8.67 13.56
C THR A 149 13.63 8.00 12.19
N PHE A 150 14.17 8.70 11.20
CA PHE A 150 14.31 8.19 9.83
C PHE A 150 15.70 8.43 9.25
N THR A 151 16.10 7.59 8.29
CA THR A 151 17.33 7.75 7.51
C THR A 151 17.08 7.51 6.02
N PHE A 152 17.84 8.20 5.17
CA PHE A 152 17.82 7.94 3.73
C PHE A 152 18.97 7.01 3.36
N TRP A 153 18.66 5.85 2.81
CA TRP A 153 19.68 4.91 2.35
C TRP A 153 19.97 5.11 0.87
N ASN A 154 19.01 4.78 0.01
CA ASN A 154 19.11 4.84 -1.45
C ASN A 154 17.92 5.62 -2.03
N ALA A 155 17.76 6.86 -1.56
CA ALA A 155 16.71 7.76 -2.00
C ALA A 155 17.28 8.85 -2.92
N SER A 156 16.61 9.12 -4.06
CA SER A 156 16.94 10.20 -4.99
C SER A 156 16.79 11.57 -4.32
N ALA A 157 17.44 12.59 -4.86
CA ALA A 157 17.33 13.95 -4.33
C ALA A 157 15.87 14.46 -4.33
N ALA A 158 15.10 14.12 -5.37
CA ALA A 158 13.68 14.43 -5.48
C ALA A 158 12.87 13.73 -4.38
N ALA A 159 13.03 12.41 -4.21
CA ALA A 159 12.35 11.64 -3.17
C ALA A 159 12.67 12.19 -1.76
N ARG A 160 13.94 12.53 -1.50
CA ARG A 160 14.36 13.18 -0.24
C ARG A 160 13.66 14.53 -0.02
N LYS A 161 13.59 15.38 -1.06
CA LYS A 161 12.93 16.71 -1.01
C LYS A 161 11.45 16.58 -0.69
N VAL A 162 10.74 15.67 -1.38
CA VAL A 162 9.30 15.44 -1.18
C VAL A 162 9.02 14.85 0.20
N PHE A 163 9.81 13.85 0.63
CA PHE A 163 9.66 13.26 1.95
C PHE A 163 9.82 14.30 3.07
N LYS A 164 10.84 15.17 2.98
CA LYS A 164 11.06 16.25 3.96
C LYS A 164 9.88 17.22 4.03
N LYS A 165 9.28 17.57 2.89
CA LYS A 165 8.05 18.39 2.85
C LYS A 165 6.88 17.67 3.53
N ALA A 166 6.66 16.39 3.23
CA ALA A 166 5.59 15.60 3.83
C ALA A 166 5.74 15.49 5.36
N VAL A 167 6.93 15.16 5.83
CA VAL A 167 7.24 15.11 7.27
C VAL A 167 7.04 16.46 7.95
N SER A 168 7.39 17.57 7.29
CA SER A 168 7.15 18.91 7.84
C SER A 168 5.66 19.20 8.01
N LEU A 169 4.83 18.80 7.03
CA LEU A 169 3.38 18.94 7.12
C LEU A 169 2.79 18.08 8.25
N TRP A 170 3.24 16.83 8.39
CA TRP A 170 2.78 15.97 9.49
C TRP A 170 3.20 16.49 10.86
N ALA A 171 4.43 17.00 11.00
CA ALA A 171 4.89 17.59 12.26
C ALA A 171 4.13 18.88 12.61
N TRP A 172 3.62 19.60 11.62
CA TRP A 172 2.81 20.80 11.84
C TRP A 172 1.38 20.47 12.28
N GLU A 173 0.75 19.47 11.66
CA GLU A 173 -0.65 19.09 11.90
C GLU A 173 -0.82 18.05 13.02
N THR A 174 0.28 17.51 13.57
CA THR A 174 0.25 16.47 14.62
C THR A 174 1.26 16.76 15.73
N CYS A 175 1.14 16.07 16.86
CA CYS A 175 2.14 16.11 17.93
C CYS A 175 3.34 15.17 17.70
N ILE A 176 3.47 14.56 16.51
CA ILE A 176 4.53 13.62 16.18
C ILE A 176 5.76 14.41 15.73
N ASN A 177 6.86 14.23 16.46
CA ASN A 177 8.15 14.77 16.06
C ASN A 177 8.85 13.81 15.08
N PHE A 178 9.56 14.38 14.11
CA PHE A 178 10.33 13.61 13.15
C PHE A 178 11.78 14.08 13.15
N GLY A 179 12.73 13.15 13.20
CA GLY A 179 14.16 13.45 13.21
C GLY A 179 14.93 12.63 12.18
N GLU A 180 15.70 13.30 11.32
CA GLU A 180 16.68 12.62 10.47
C GLU A 180 17.87 12.20 11.35
N SER A 181 18.21 10.90 11.37
CA SER A 181 19.44 10.45 12.02
C SER A 181 20.57 10.30 11.00
N PHE A 182 21.74 10.81 11.36
CA PHE A 182 22.97 10.67 10.57
C PHE A 182 23.76 9.41 10.96
N ALA A 183 23.20 8.56 11.82
CA ALA A 183 23.91 7.45 12.41
C ALA A 183 23.87 6.23 11.49
N ASP A 184 25.05 5.83 11.04
CA ASP A 184 25.40 4.44 10.74
C ASP A 184 24.80 3.51 11.80
N MET A 185 24.45 2.31 11.35
CA MET A 185 23.89 1.24 12.15
C MET A 185 24.77 0.93 13.37
N ASP A 186 24.54 1.60 14.51
CA ASP A 186 24.84 1.06 15.83
C ASP A 186 24.24 1.94 16.94
N ASN A 187 23.35 1.31 17.71
CA ASN A 187 23.06 1.66 19.10
C ASN A 187 22.19 2.89 19.41
N LYS A 188 21.00 2.98 18.83
CA LYS A 188 19.83 3.59 19.53
C LYS A 188 18.66 2.62 19.51
N ARG A 189 18.20 2.22 20.71
CA ARG A 189 17.08 1.29 20.97
C ARG A 189 15.72 1.92 20.63
N GLY A 190 15.53 2.31 19.38
CA GLY A 190 14.25 2.71 18.83
C GLY A 190 14.11 2.10 17.43
N PRO A 191 12.89 1.82 16.97
CA PRO A 191 12.71 1.48 15.57
C PRO A 191 13.21 2.68 14.74
N SER A 192 13.95 2.42 13.66
CA SER A 192 14.44 3.43 12.73
C SER A 192 13.87 3.11 11.36
N THR A 193 13.17 4.07 10.77
CA THR A 193 12.54 3.86 9.46
C THR A 193 13.52 4.19 8.35
N ARG A 194 13.79 3.22 7.47
CA ARG A 194 14.62 3.42 6.28
C ARG A 194 13.75 3.96 5.15
N ILE A 195 14.17 5.07 4.54
CA ILE A 195 13.51 5.64 3.36
C ILE A 195 14.33 5.30 2.11
N ILE A 196 13.65 4.68 1.14
CA ILE A 196 14.17 4.30 -0.18
C ILE A 196 13.21 4.90 -1.21
N GLY A 197 13.73 5.39 -2.34
CA GLY A 197 12.87 5.89 -3.42
C GLY A 197 13.68 6.47 -4.57
N SER A 198 13.41 6.03 -5.79
CA SER A 198 14.03 6.54 -7.01
C SER A 198 12.98 7.29 -7.83
N ASP A 199 12.87 8.59 -7.61
CA ASP A 199 12.20 9.45 -8.58
C ASP A 199 13.27 9.99 -9.54
N GLU A 200 13.36 9.37 -10.71
CA GLU A 200 13.86 10.00 -11.93
C GLU A 200 12.67 10.78 -12.48
N ASP A 201 12.47 12.03 -12.06
CA ASP A 201 11.76 13.07 -12.82
C ASP A 201 11.75 14.36 -11.97
N GLU A 202 12.33 15.42 -12.52
CA GLU A 202 12.58 16.72 -11.89
C GLU A 202 11.29 17.56 -11.66
N ASP A 203 10.12 17.05 -12.06
CA ASP A 203 8.88 17.82 -12.23
C ASP A 203 7.90 17.78 -11.05
N VAL A 204 8.33 17.39 -9.84
CA VAL A 204 7.47 17.41 -8.63
C VAL A 204 7.14 18.84 -8.15
N GLU A 205 7.69 19.87 -8.82
CA GLU A 205 7.59 21.26 -8.40
C GLU A 205 6.20 21.88 -8.66
N THR A 206 5.43 21.41 -9.66
CA THR A 206 4.20 22.09 -10.12
C THR A 206 2.89 21.66 -9.44
N LEU A 207 2.85 20.50 -8.77
CA LEU A 207 1.63 20.00 -8.13
C LEU A 207 1.46 20.42 -6.67
N VAL A 208 2.57 20.68 -5.96
CA VAL A 208 2.52 21.12 -4.56
C VAL A 208 2.11 22.59 -4.48
N GLU A 209 2.53 23.46 -5.40
CA GLU A 209 2.23 24.90 -5.32
C GLU A 209 0.78 25.25 -5.69
N ASN A 210 0.14 24.49 -6.57
CA ASN A 210 -1.19 24.84 -7.10
C ASN A 210 -2.38 24.34 -6.25
N LYS A 211 -2.16 23.49 -5.24
CA LYS A 211 -3.25 22.93 -4.41
C LYS A 211 -3.48 23.67 -3.09
N TYR A 212 -2.60 24.59 -2.68
CA TYR A 212 -2.68 25.31 -1.40
C TYR A 212 -3.14 26.78 -1.50
N LEU A 213 -3.55 27.26 -2.69
CA LEU A 213 -4.05 28.63 -2.84
C LEU A 213 -5.55 28.81 -2.50
N TYR A 214 -6.25 27.77 -2.05
CA TYR A 214 -7.60 27.91 -1.51
C TYR A 214 -7.56 27.97 0.02
N GLN A 215 -7.22 29.14 0.56
CA GLN A 215 -7.48 29.46 1.97
C GLN A 215 -8.88 30.08 2.08
N PRO A 216 -9.83 29.49 2.83
CA PRO A 216 -11.04 30.20 3.22
C PRO A 216 -10.64 31.36 4.12
N ARG A 217 -10.90 32.59 3.65
CA ARG A 217 -10.75 33.81 4.43
C ARG A 217 -11.75 33.74 5.60
N VAL A 218 -11.29 33.34 6.78
CA VAL A 218 -12.10 33.45 8.01
C VAL A 218 -12.13 34.92 8.40
N SER A 219 -13.21 35.61 8.03
CA SER A 219 -13.54 36.92 8.55
C SER A 219 -13.98 36.75 10.01
N SER A 220 -13.13 37.11 10.96
CA SER A 220 -13.55 37.30 12.35
C SER A 220 -14.25 38.65 12.47
N SER A 221 -15.58 38.63 12.40
CA SER A 221 -16.42 39.67 12.98
C SER A 221 -16.85 39.24 14.38
N ASN A 222 -16.32 39.94 15.39
CA ASN A 222 -17.03 40.45 16.58
C ASN A 222 -16.03 41.09 17.53
#